data_AF-A0A0S7Y1B5-F1
#
_entry.id   AF-A0A0S7Y1B5-F1
#
_cell.length_a   1.000
_cell.length_b   1.000
_cell.length_c   1.000
_cell.angle_alpha   90.00
_cell.angle_beta   90.00
_cell.angle_gamma   90.00
#
_symmetry.space_group_name_H-M   'P 1'
#
loop_
_entity.id
_entity.type
_entity.pdbx_description
1 polymer ?
#
loop_
_entity_poly.entity_id
_entity_poly.type
_entity_poly.pdbx_seq_one_letter_code
_entity_poly.pdbx_strand_id
1 'polypeptide(L)'
;MTELSYSYQRYLEPGFVPFDPLQLARQTEEIVCRGDLRKYTKFYCTGVYGGIATGYACGCCLRCIFCWVNWRRDFPEKYGAFCSPAEAFRQLSCVARKAAVNQLRVSGAEPTLGKSHLLGLLERVESSPFHLMILETNGILIGADPDYARQIARFRKVHTRVSLKAGTPEAFTRKTGATPESFELPFRGITNLLEAGASFHVAAMIADSRIVTKQERQSLLERLAAIHPVLVDNLEEEVVDPYHTTLERLRYAGIELS
;
A
#
# COMPACT_ATOMS: atom_id res chain seq x y z
N MET A 1 -28.63 -20.73 -9.98
CA MET A 1 -27.64 -19.97 -9.18
C MET A 1 -26.72 -19.29 -10.16
N THR A 2 -27.00 -18.02 -10.45
CA THR A 2 -26.24 -17.23 -11.43
C THR A 2 -24.87 -16.91 -10.83
N GLU A 3 -23.83 -17.53 -11.38
CA GLU A 3 -22.45 -17.10 -11.17
C GLU A 3 -22.35 -15.63 -11.63
N LEU A 4 -22.43 -14.70 -10.68
CA LEU A 4 -21.87 -13.38 -10.85
C LEU A 4 -20.38 -13.59 -11.09
N SER A 5 -19.99 -13.63 -12.35
CA SER A 5 -18.65 -13.26 -12.80
C SER A 5 -18.34 -11.92 -12.13
N TYR A 6 -17.64 -11.97 -10.99
CA TYR A 6 -17.23 -10.78 -10.27
C TYR A 6 -16.21 -10.08 -11.16
N SER A 7 -16.68 -9.09 -11.92
CA SER A 7 -15.83 -8.24 -12.73
C SER A 7 -14.78 -7.61 -11.81
N TYR A 8 -13.53 -7.59 -12.27
CA TYR A 8 -12.44 -7.03 -11.48
C TYR A 8 -12.75 -5.57 -11.13
N GLN A 9 -12.83 -5.26 -9.84
CA GLN A 9 -13.17 -3.93 -9.38
C GLN A 9 -12.14 -2.91 -9.88
N ARG A 10 -12.57 -1.88 -10.61
CA ARG A 10 -11.73 -0.77 -11.09
C ARG A 10 -11.85 0.41 -10.12
N TYR A 11 -11.71 1.65 -10.58
CA TYR A 11 -11.98 2.82 -9.74
C TYR A 11 -13.45 2.86 -9.27
N LEU A 12 -13.77 3.74 -8.32
CA LEU A 12 -15.11 3.87 -7.76
C LEU A 12 -15.93 4.89 -8.53
N GLU A 13 -17.22 4.59 -8.69
CA GLU A 13 -18.26 5.45 -9.28
C GLU A 13 -19.44 5.55 -8.30
N PRO A 14 -20.35 6.53 -8.44
CA PRO A 14 -21.51 6.64 -7.57
C PRO A 14 -22.36 5.37 -7.63
N GLY A 15 -22.78 4.86 -6.47
CA GLY A 15 -23.55 3.62 -6.38
C GLY A 15 -22.72 2.34 -6.46
N PHE A 16 -21.39 2.41 -6.31
CA PHE A 16 -20.56 1.22 -6.17
C PHE A 16 -21.06 0.31 -5.03
N VAL A 17 -20.89 -1.01 -5.21
CA VAL A 17 -21.15 -1.99 -4.17
C VAL A 17 -19.85 -2.27 -3.42
N PRO A 18 -19.80 -2.16 -2.08
CA PRO A 18 -18.60 -2.48 -1.32
C PRO A 18 -18.11 -3.90 -1.59
N PHE A 19 -16.78 -4.08 -1.64
CA PHE A 19 -16.15 -5.36 -1.98
C PHE A 19 -15.20 -5.84 -0.88
N ASP A 20 -14.98 -7.16 -0.81
CA ASP A 20 -13.96 -7.73 0.07
C ASP A 20 -12.56 -7.45 -0.51
N PRO A 21 -11.70 -6.66 0.16
CA PRO A 21 -10.36 -6.37 -0.32
C PRO A 21 -9.45 -7.61 -0.34
N LEU A 22 -9.72 -8.67 0.43
CA LEU A 22 -8.97 -9.92 0.37
C LEU A 22 -9.35 -10.75 -0.86
N GLN A 23 -10.61 -10.69 -1.30
CA GLN A 23 -11.02 -11.26 -2.58
C GLN A 23 -10.36 -10.47 -3.74
N LEU A 24 -10.40 -9.15 -3.69
CA LEU A 24 -9.76 -8.32 -4.71
C LEU A 24 -8.24 -8.50 -4.73
N ALA A 25 -7.60 -8.69 -3.58
CA ALA A 25 -6.17 -9.02 -3.49
C ALA A 25 -5.85 -10.28 -4.27
N ARG A 26 -6.62 -11.37 -4.08
CA ARG A 26 -6.46 -12.63 -4.82
C ARG A 26 -6.61 -12.45 -6.32
N GLN A 27 -7.68 -11.76 -6.76
CA GLN A 27 -7.89 -11.44 -8.18
C GLN A 27 -6.75 -10.58 -8.74
N THR A 28 -6.25 -9.60 -7.98
CA THR A 28 -5.11 -8.78 -8.41
C THR A 28 -3.85 -9.62 -8.54
N GLU A 29 -3.56 -10.52 -7.60
CA GLU A 29 -2.40 -11.42 -7.65
C GLU A 29 -2.41 -12.31 -8.90
N GLU A 30 -3.57 -12.84 -9.31
CA GLU A 30 -3.70 -13.59 -10.58
C GLU A 30 -3.26 -12.78 -11.81
N ILE A 31 -3.44 -11.45 -11.77
CA ILE A 31 -3.07 -10.55 -12.87
C ILE A 31 -1.61 -10.12 -12.79
N VAL A 32 -1.10 -9.86 -11.57
CA VAL A 32 0.18 -9.16 -11.37
C VAL A 32 1.31 -10.05 -10.86
N CYS A 33 1.02 -11.30 -10.54
CA CYS A 33 1.98 -12.30 -10.06
C CYS A 33 1.97 -13.56 -10.95
N ARG A 34 3.12 -14.22 -11.07
CA ARG A 34 3.29 -15.54 -11.71
C ARG A 34 4.39 -16.32 -10.99
N GLY A 35 4.04 -17.27 -10.13
CA GLY A 35 5.01 -17.85 -9.22
C GLY A 35 5.61 -16.78 -8.31
N ASP A 36 6.93 -16.60 -8.34
CA ASP A 36 7.64 -15.52 -7.64
C ASP A 36 7.84 -14.26 -8.49
N LEU A 37 7.31 -14.20 -9.72
CA LEU A 37 7.39 -13.02 -10.57
C LEU A 37 6.32 -11.99 -10.19
N ARG A 38 6.66 -10.70 -10.29
CA ARG A 38 5.76 -9.57 -10.01
C ARG A 38 5.85 -8.51 -11.10
N LYS A 39 4.71 -7.91 -11.48
CA LYS A 39 4.70 -6.80 -12.47
C LYS A 39 5.22 -5.49 -11.90
N TYR A 40 6.18 -4.89 -12.59
CA TYR A 40 6.68 -3.53 -12.39
C TYR A 40 6.57 -2.70 -13.66
N THR A 41 6.36 -1.40 -13.51
CA THR A 41 6.27 -0.46 -14.63
C THR A 41 7.54 0.32 -14.88
N LYS A 42 8.22 0.75 -13.80
CA LYS A 42 9.38 1.63 -13.87
C LYS A 42 10.27 1.44 -12.64
N PHE A 43 11.54 1.76 -12.81
CA PHE A 43 12.53 1.90 -11.74
C PHE A 43 13.25 3.23 -11.93
N TYR A 44 13.21 4.10 -10.93
CA TYR A 44 13.93 5.39 -10.97
C TYR A 44 14.11 5.97 -9.57
N CYS A 45 15.04 6.93 -9.43
CA CYS A 45 15.29 7.61 -8.17
C CYS A 45 14.29 8.75 -7.97
N THR A 46 13.75 8.88 -6.76
CA THR A 46 12.86 9.97 -6.36
C THR A 46 13.47 10.77 -5.22
N GLY A 47 13.16 12.08 -5.14
CA GLY A 47 13.73 12.97 -4.12
C GLY A 47 13.20 12.80 -2.69
N VAL A 48 12.15 12.01 -2.49
CA VAL A 48 11.64 11.68 -1.14
C VAL A 48 12.66 10.87 -0.33
N TYR A 49 12.59 10.98 0.99
CA TYR A 49 13.57 10.37 1.93
C TYR A 49 15.03 10.82 1.70
N GLY A 50 15.26 11.97 1.07
CA GLY A 50 16.60 12.45 0.73
C GLY A 50 17.22 11.77 -0.49
N GLY A 51 16.42 11.07 -1.29
CA GLY A 51 16.86 10.34 -2.47
C GLY A 51 16.73 8.82 -2.26
N ILE A 52 15.83 8.20 -3.02
CA ILE A 52 15.53 6.76 -2.87
C ILE A 52 15.29 6.08 -4.23
N ALA A 53 15.91 4.92 -4.42
CA ALA A 53 15.69 4.11 -5.61
C ALA A 53 14.34 3.39 -5.49
N THR A 54 13.41 3.71 -6.38
CA THR A 54 12.02 3.24 -6.28
C THR A 54 11.65 2.32 -7.43
N GLY A 55 11.15 1.13 -7.10
CA GLY A 55 10.50 0.21 -8.02
C GLY A 55 8.98 0.39 -7.96
N TYR A 56 8.35 0.63 -9.11
CA TYR A 56 6.92 0.89 -9.17
C TYR A 56 6.13 -0.34 -9.64
N ALA A 57 5.55 -1.07 -8.68
CA ALA A 57 4.75 -2.27 -8.92
C ALA A 57 3.36 -1.94 -9.51
N CYS A 58 2.57 -2.97 -9.83
CA CYS A 58 1.20 -2.85 -10.38
C CYS A 58 0.13 -3.42 -9.44
N GLY A 59 -1.10 -2.88 -9.48
CA GLY A 59 -2.25 -3.45 -8.78
C GLY A 59 -2.32 -3.13 -7.27
N CYS A 60 -3.53 -3.08 -6.73
CA CYS A 60 -3.80 -2.85 -5.31
C CYS A 60 -5.12 -3.53 -4.94
N CYS A 61 -5.32 -3.85 -3.66
CA CYS A 61 -6.58 -4.40 -3.15
C CYS A 61 -7.57 -3.36 -2.61
N LEU A 62 -7.25 -2.05 -2.72
CA LEU A 62 -8.14 -0.95 -2.38
C LEU A 62 -8.35 -0.03 -3.60
N ARG A 63 -9.43 0.76 -3.58
CA ARG A 63 -9.78 1.74 -4.62
C ARG A 63 -9.89 3.15 -4.08
N CYS A 64 -8.90 3.54 -3.27
CA CYS A 64 -8.85 4.84 -2.64
C CYS A 64 -9.14 5.96 -3.66
N ILE A 65 -10.18 6.75 -3.42
CA ILE A 65 -10.63 7.86 -4.28
C ILE A 65 -9.54 8.94 -4.44
N PHE A 66 -8.68 9.08 -3.43
CA PHE A 66 -7.58 10.07 -3.37
C PHE A 66 -6.22 9.49 -3.79
N CYS A 67 -6.17 8.29 -4.37
CA CYS A 67 -4.90 7.64 -4.72
C CYS A 67 -4.20 8.36 -5.88
N TRP A 68 -2.92 8.67 -5.72
CA TRP A 68 -2.07 9.27 -6.77
C TRP A 68 -1.41 8.25 -7.71
N VAL A 69 -1.50 6.95 -7.41
CA VAL A 69 -0.94 5.91 -8.28
C VAL A 69 -1.60 5.98 -9.66
N ASN A 70 -0.85 5.86 -10.74
CA ASN A 70 -1.44 5.92 -12.08
C ASN A 70 -2.42 4.75 -12.36
N TRP A 71 -2.94 4.68 -13.59
CA TRP A 71 -3.93 3.68 -14.00
C TRP A 71 -3.50 2.21 -13.86
N ARG A 72 -2.23 1.90 -13.56
CA ARG A 72 -1.76 0.53 -13.27
C ARG A 72 -2.34 -0.08 -11.99
N ARG A 73 -2.92 0.74 -11.11
CA ARG A 73 -3.69 0.27 -9.96
C ARG A 73 -4.99 -0.39 -10.43
N ASP A 74 -5.72 0.32 -11.27
CA ASP A 74 -7.07 -0.03 -11.70
C ASP A 74 -7.07 -1.02 -12.86
N PHE A 75 -6.12 -0.90 -13.79
CA PHE A 75 -6.00 -1.75 -14.99
C PHE A 75 -4.68 -2.52 -15.04
N PRO A 76 -4.30 -3.26 -13.99
CA PRO A 76 -2.98 -3.87 -13.88
C PRO A 76 -2.61 -4.81 -15.03
N GLU A 77 -3.58 -5.39 -15.73
CA GLU A 77 -3.36 -6.23 -16.90
C GLU A 77 -2.67 -5.48 -18.04
N LYS A 78 -2.95 -4.17 -18.19
CA LYS A 78 -2.43 -3.32 -19.28
C LYS A 78 -1.02 -2.78 -19.04
N TYR A 79 -0.48 -2.89 -17.83
CA TYR A 79 0.74 -2.19 -17.44
C TYR A 79 1.80 -3.10 -16.83
N GLY A 80 3.05 -2.79 -17.16
CA GLY A 80 4.24 -3.37 -16.52
C GLY A 80 4.64 -4.73 -17.09
N ALA A 81 5.85 -5.14 -16.73
CA ALA A 81 6.46 -6.41 -17.11
C ALA A 81 6.77 -7.24 -15.86
N PHE A 82 6.71 -8.56 -15.98
CA PHE A 82 7.06 -9.47 -14.91
C PHE A 82 8.57 -9.41 -14.63
N CYS A 83 8.93 -9.32 -13.36
CA CYS A 83 10.29 -9.39 -12.86
C CYS A 83 10.33 -10.41 -11.73
N SER A 84 11.34 -11.28 -11.70
CA SER A 84 11.67 -12.06 -10.51
C SER A 84 12.21 -11.13 -9.41
N PRO A 85 12.33 -11.63 -8.18
CA PRO A 85 12.97 -10.86 -7.11
C PRO A 85 14.41 -10.46 -7.45
N ALA A 86 15.13 -11.31 -8.21
CA ALA A 86 16.49 -11.04 -8.65
C ALA A 86 16.55 -9.87 -9.65
N GLU A 87 15.68 -9.86 -10.66
CA GLU A 87 15.63 -8.76 -11.62
C GLU A 87 15.20 -7.45 -10.95
N ALA A 88 14.17 -7.48 -10.12
CA ALA A 88 13.70 -6.29 -9.41
C ALA A 88 14.81 -5.69 -8.54
N PHE A 89 15.51 -6.53 -7.77
CA PHE A 89 16.65 -6.13 -6.96
C PHE A 89 17.79 -5.55 -7.82
N ARG A 90 18.11 -6.19 -8.95
CA ARG A 90 19.16 -5.70 -9.87
C ARG A 90 18.81 -4.31 -10.44
N GLN A 91 17.57 -4.10 -10.84
CA GLN A 91 17.11 -2.80 -11.36
C GLN A 91 17.15 -1.71 -10.28
N LEU A 92 16.65 -2.00 -9.08
CA LEU A 92 16.76 -1.13 -7.90
C LEU A 92 18.21 -0.77 -7.60
N SER A 93 19.10 -1.77 -7.61
CA SER A 93 20.53 -1.58 -7.35
C SER A 93 21.19 -0.67 -8.38
N CYS A 94 20.84 -0.81 -9.66
CA CYS A 94 21.35 0.03 -10.74
C CYS A 94 20.94 1.49 -10.54
N VAL A 95 19.65 1.72 -10.24
CA VAL A 95 19.12 3.05 -9.96
C VAL A 95 19.81 3.67 -8.75
N ALA A 96 19.94 2.92 -7.66
CA ALA A 96 20.53 3.41 -6.42
C ALA A 96 21.99 3.83 -6.61
N ARG A 97 22.80 2.99 -7.26
CA ARG A 97 24.21 3.29 -7.56
C ARG A 97 24.36 4.48 -8.49
N LYS A 98 23.53 4.57 -9.55
CA LYS A 98 23.57 5.69 -10.49
C LYS A 98 23.22 7.02 -9.82
N ALA A 99 22.30 7.01 -8.86
CA ALA A 99 21.89 8.19 -8.12
C ALA A 99 22.72 8.44 -6.84
N ALA A 100 23.72 7.60 -6.54
CA ALA A 100 24.50 7.63 -5.31
C ALA A 100 23.66 7.63 -4.02
N VAL A 101 22.55 6.89 -4.01
CA VAL A 101 21.67 6.70 -2.84
C VAL A 101 21.80 5.29 -2.30
N ASN A 102 21.59 5.13 -0.99
CA ASN A 102 21.68 3.84 -0.30
C ASN A 102 20.34 3.22 0.07
N GLN A 103 19.24 3.95 -0.17
CA GLN A 103 17.89 3.55 0.20
C GLN A 103 17.13 2.98 -1.00
N LEU A 104 16.34 1.94 -0.74
CA LEU A 104 15.46 1.29 -1.72
C LEU A 104 14.00 1.38 -1.28
N ARG A 105 13.07 1.34 -2.24
CA ARG A 105 11.63 1.31 -1.98
C ARG A 105 10.89 0.57 -3.07
N VAL A 106 9.79 -0.08 -2.71
CA VAL A 106 8.75 -0.51 -3.66
C VAL A 106 7.49 0.28 -3.38
N SER A 107 6.92 0.86 -4.43
CA SER A 107 5.77 1.75 -4.34
C SER A 107 4.83 1.56 -5.54
N GLY A 108 3.82 2.43 -5.64
CA GLY A 108 2.99 2.54 -6.84
C GLY A 108 1.92 1.47 -6.98
N ALA A 109 1.61 0.75 -5.91
CA ALA A 109 0.75 -0.44 -5.86
C ALA A 109 0.40 -0.77 -4.40
N GLU A 110 -0.14 -1.96 -4.15
CA GLU A 110 0.05 -2.67 -2.87
C GLU A 110 1.25 -3.63 -3.02
N PRO A 111 2.44 -3.29 -2.48
CA PRO A 111 3.65 -4.10 -2.57
C PRO A 111 3.56 -5.46 -1.87
N THR A 112 2.66 -5.63 -0.90
CA THR A 112 2.49 -6.91 -0.19
C THR A 112 1.74 -7.98 -1.01
N LEU A 113 1.18 -7.61 -2.17
CA LEU A 113 0.69 -8.60 -3.15
C LEU A 113 1.86 -9.40 -3.73
N GLY A 114 1.75 -10.72 -3.73
CA GLY A 114 2.81 -11.64 -4.12
C GLY A 114 3.81 -11.88 -3.01
N LYS A 115 3.38 -12.44 -1.87
CA LYS A 115 4.22 -12.70 -0.68
C LYS A 115 5.56 -13.35 -1.00
N SER A 116 5.57 -14.40 -1.85
CA SER A 116 6.80 -15.08 -2.28
C SER A 116 7.78 -14.13 -2.98
N HIS A 117 7.27 -13.30 -3.90
CA HIS A 117 8.09 -12.30 -4.58
C HIS A 117 8.67 -11.28 -3.60
N LEU A 118 7.83 -10.71 -2.73
CA LEU A 118 8.25 -9.68 -1.79
C LEU A 118 9.33 -10.23 -0.86
N LEU A 119 9.12 -11.38 -0.22
CA LEU A 119 10.10 -11.98 0.69
C LEU A 119 11.42 -12.27 -0.01
N GLY A 120 11.39 -12.84 -1.23
CA GLY A 120 12.60 -13.08 -2.02
C GLY A 120 13.33 -11.79 -2.42
N LEU A 121 12.62 -10.66 -2.56
CA LEU A 121 13.22 -9.36 -2.80
C LEU A 121 13.89 -8.83 -1.51
N LEU A 122 13.20 -8.93 -0.38
CA LEU A 122 13.72 -8.49 0.92
C LEU A 122 14.97 -9.27 1.33
N GLU A 123 15.03 -10.59 1.09
CA GLU A 123 16.23 -11.41 1.31
C GLU A 123 17.46 -10.89 0.56
N ARG A 124 17.26 -10.45 -0.69
CA ARG A 124 18.33 -9.89 -1.51
C ARG A 124 18.77 -8.54 -0.99
N VAL A 125 17.84 -7.70 -0.53
CA VAL A 125 18.20 -6.42 0.10
C VAL A 125 18.95 -6.64 1.42
N GLU A 126 18.50 -7.58 2.23
CA GLU A 126 19.16 -7.95 3.49
C GLU A 126 20.63 -8.32 3.27
N SER A 127 20.91 -9.07 2.19
CA SER A 127 22.25 -9.51 1.81
C SER A 127 23.08 -8.48 1.03
N SER A 128 22.55 -7.28 0.79
CA SER A 128 23.17 -6.26 -0.08
C SER A 128 23.91 -5.15 0.69
N PRO A 129 24.70 -4.28 0.02
CA PRO A 129 25.29 -3.11 0.68
C PRO A 129 24.30 -1.96 0.96
N PHE A 130 23.06 -2.02 0.46
CA PHE A 130 22.04 -1.02 0.76
C PHE A 130 21.65 -1.10 2.23
N HIS A 131 21.35 0.04 2.86
CA HIS A 131 21.14 0.12 4.31
C HIS A 131 19.66 0.14 4.73
N LEU A 132 18.75 0.50 3.82
CA LEU A 132 17.35 0.72 4.13
C LEU A 132 16.46 0.34 2.94
N MET A 133 15.40 -0.39 3.23
CA MET A 133 14.31 -0.72 2.33
C MET A 133 13.00 -0.24 2.95
N ILE A 134 12.37 0.76 2.31
CA ILE A 134 11.05 1.22 2.72
C ILE A 134 10.00 0.36 2.03
N LEU A 135 9.23 -0.38 2.83
CA LEU A 135 8.09 -1.18 2.39
C LEU A 135 6.80 -0.42 2.70
N GLU A 136 6.21 0.20 1.69
CA GLU A 136 4.90 0.84 1.84
C GLU A 136 3.79 -0.18 1.69
N THR A 137 2.73 -0.06 2.49
CA THR A 137 1.58 -0.97 2.44
C THR A 137 0.33 -0.30 2.99
N ASN A 138 -0.85 -0.77 2.57
CA ASN A 138 -2.12 -0.45 3.21
C ASN A 138 -2.43 -1.34 4.44
N GLY A 139 -1.61 -2.35 4.73
CA GLY A 139 -1.73 -3.21 5.90
C GLY A 139 -2.77 -4.33 5.81
N ILE A 140 -3.57 -4.40 4.73
CA ILE A 140 -4.67 -5.38 4.60
C ILE A 140 -4.16 -6.82 4.67
N LEU A 141 -3.15 -7.16 3.87
CA LEU A 141 -2.61 -8.52 3.81
C LEU A 141 -1.83 -8.89 5.07
N ILE A 142 -1.14 -7.93 5.68
CA ILE A 142 -0.42 -8.14 6.95
C ILE A 142 -1.41 -8.38 8.10
N GLY A 143 -2.56 -7.71 8.10
CA GLY A 143 -3.61 -7.94 9.10
C GLY A 143 -4.34 -9.28 8.94
N ALA A 144 -4.48 -9.75 7.70
CA ALA A 144 -5.11 -11.03 7.39
C ALA A 144 -4.19 -12.23 7.71
N ASP A 145 -2.87 -12.06 7.59
CA ASP A 145 -1.89 -13.13 7.81
C ASP A 145 -0.78 -12.69 8.81
N PRO A 146 -0.86 -13.08 10.09
CA PRO A 146 0.18 -12.78 11.08
C PRO A 146 1.56 -13.36 10.74
N ASP A 147 1.64 -14.43 9.94
CA ASP A 147 2.93 -14.94 9.46
C ASP A 147 3.65 -13.91 8.59
N TYR A 148 2.90 -13.09 7.85
CA TYR A 148 3.47 -12.04 7.02
C TYR A 148 4.30 -11.05 7.86
N ALA A 149 3.77 -10.58 8.99
CA ALA A 149 4.49 -9.70 9.90
C ALA A 149 5.73 -10.39 10.50
N ARG A 150 5.60 -11.65 10.93
CA ARG A 150 6.73 -12.45 11.45
C ARG A 150 7.85 -12.62 10.43
N GLN A 151 7.51 -12.82 9.15
CA GLN A 151 8.51 -12.92 8.08
C GLN A 151 9.20 -11.58 7.82
N ILE A 152 8.44 -10.48 7.77
CA ILE A 152 8.98 -9.12 7.58
C ILE A 152 9.96 -8.76 8.72
N ALA A 153 9.61 -9.09 9.97
CA ALA A 153 10.41 -8.76 11.15
C ALA A 153 11.82 -9.40 11.15
N ARG A 154 12.05 -10.42 10.33
CA ARG A 154 13.37 -11.07 10.20
C ARG A 154 14.40 -10.20 9.48
N PHE A 155 13.96 -9.21 8.70
CA PHE A 155 14.84 -8.36 7.90
C PHE A 155 15.19 -7.08 8.67
N ARG A 156 16.49 -6.88 8.93
CA ARG A 156 16.98 -5.76 9.73
C ARG A 156 17.00 -4.45 8.96
N LYS A 157 17.07 -4.53 7.63
CA LYS A 157 17.15 -3.36 6.74
C LYS A 157 15.77 -2.87 6.28
N VAL A 158 14.69 -3.53 6.68
CA VAL A 158 13.34 -3.20 6.24
C VAL A 158 12.68 -2.29 7.26
N HIS A 159 12.08 -1.21 6.76
CA HIS A 159 11.21 -0.35 7.53
C HIS A 159 9.84 -0.27 6.84
N THR A 160 8.80 -0.75 7.52
CA THR A 160 7.45 -0.78 6.98
C THR A 160 6.73 0.54 7.23
N ARG A 161 6.11 1.10 6.19
CA ARG A 161 5.25 2.28 6.26
C ARG A 161 3.81 1.85 6.00
N VAL A 162 3.00 1.76 7.06
CA VAL A 162 1.59 1.35 6.96
C VAL A 162 0.72 2.58 6.80
N SER A 163 0.10 2.77 5.64
CA SER A 163 -0.72 3.96 5.35
C SER A 163 -2.23 3.66 5.50
N LEU A 164 -2.80 4.18 6.59
CA LEU A 164 -4.23 4.12 6.91
C LEU A 164 -5.03 5.11 6.06
N LYS A 165 -6.26 4.72 5.72
CA LYS A 165 -7.07 5.42 4.69
C LYS A 165 -8.31 6.13 5.24
N ALA A 166 -8.68 5.85 6.47
CA ALA A 166 -9.86 6.40 7.13
C ALA A 166 -9.78 6.20 8.66
N GLY A 167 -10.59 6.95 9.41
CA GLY A 167 -10.72 6.83 10.86
C GLY A 167 -12.00 6.14 11.36
N THR A 168 -12.95 5.82 10.47
CA THR A 168 -14.16 5.05 10.79
C THR A 168 -14.49 4.02 9.70
N PRO A 169 -15.26 2.95 9.98
CA PRO A 169 -15.68 1.96 8.98
C PRO A 169 -16.46 2.56 7.80
N GLU A 170 -17.32 3.55 8.04
CA GLU A 170 -18.12 4.21 7.00
C GLU A 170 -17.23 5.06 6.08
N ALA A 171 -16.29 5.79 6.68
CA ALA A 171 -15.31 6.55 5.92
C ALA A 171 -14.37 5.62 5.14
N PHE A 172 -13.98 4.48 5.70
CA PHE A 172 -13.17 3.49 5.02
C PHE A 172 -13.88 2.93 3.79
N THR A 173 -15.14 2.55 3.93
CA THR A 173 -15.98 2.09 2.82
C THR A 173 -16.09 3.16 1.74
N ARG A 174 -16.52 4.38 2.12
CA ARG A 174 -16.69 5.50 1.17
C ARG A 174 -15.40 5.85 0.43
N LYS A 175 -14.26 5.83 1.13
CA LYS A 175 -12.98 6.28 0.58
C LYS A 175 -12.28 5.20 -0.23
N THR A 176 -12.42 3.93 0.13
CA THR A 176 -11.60 2.84 -0.43
C THR A 176 -12.40 1.81 -1.25
N GLY A 177 -13.72 1.79 -1.08
CA GLY A 177 -14.64 0.83 -1.68
C GLY A 177 -14.68 -0.52 -0.97
N ALA A 178 -13.80 -0.78 0.00
CA ALA A 178 -13.80 -2.02 0.75
C ALA A 178 -14.98 -2.11 1.72
N THR A 179 -15.38 -3.32 2.13
CA THR A 179 -16.45 -3.49 3.13
C THR A 179 -16.07 -2.87 4.48
N PRO A 180 -17.05 -2.41 5.29
CA PRO A 180 -16.77 -1.78 6.58
C PRO A 180 -16.08 -2.74 7.57
N GLU A 181 -16.33 -4.04 7.51
CA GLU A 181 -15.68 -5.04 8.35
C GLU A 181 -14.17 -5.12 8.09
N SER A 182 -13.76 -4.81 6.86
CA SER A 182 -12.36 -4.81 6.45
C SER A 182 -11.56 -3.63 6.99
N PHE A 183 -12.23 -2.64 7.60
CA PHE A 183 -11.61 -1.51 8.30
C PHE A 183 -10.64 -1.95 9.39
N GLU A 184 -10.89 -3.12 10.01
CA GLU A 184 -10.06 -3.63 11.10
C GLU A 184 -8.74 -4.25 10.64
N LEU A 185 -8.63 -4.64 9.36
CA LEU A 185 -7.45 -5.35 8.86
C LEU A 185 -6.16 -4.53 8.97
N PRO A 186 -6.10 -3.24 8.59
CA PRO A 186 -4.88 -2.46 8.76
C PRO A 186 -4.43 -2.31 10.23
N PHE A 187 -5.36 -2.18 11.18
CA PHE A 187 -5.05 -2.11 12.62
C PHE A 187 -4.53 -3.44 13.16
N ARG A 188 -5.12 -4.55 12.72
CA ARG A 188 -4.57 -5.89 12.97
C ARG A 188 -3.17 -6.03 12.37
N GLY A 189 -2.94 -5.47 11.18
CA GLY A 189 -1.62 -5.46 10.54
C GLY A 189 -0.58 -4.70 11.37
N ILE A 190 -0.95 -3.55 11.92
CA ILE A 190 -0.12 -2.77 12.85
C ILE A 190 0.18 -3.58 14.12
N THR A 191 -0.84 -4.22 14.71
CA THR A 191 -0.69 -5.07 15.89
C THR A 191 0.27 -6.23 15.62
N ASN A 192 0.09 -6.94 14.50
CA ASN A 192 0.95 -8.04 14.08
C ASN A 192 2.42 -7.59 13.89
N LEU A 193 2.65 -6.41 13.31
CA LEU A 193 4.00 -5.85 13.14
C LEU A 193 4.64 -5.48 14.48
N LEU A 194 3.85 -4.88 15.38
CA LEU A 194 4.29 -4.52 16.72
C LEU A 194 4.68 -5.76 17.54
N GLU A 195 3.82 -6.78 17.56
CA GLU A 195 4.08 -8.05 18.27
C GLU A 195 5.25 -8.83 17.69
N ALA A 196 5.43 -8.79 16.36
CA ALA A 196 6.57 -9.42 15.70
C ALA A 196 7.90 -8.68 15.91
N GLY A 197 7.87 -7.46 16.48
CA GLY A 197 9.06 -6.62 16.63
C GLY A 197 9.61 -6.09 15.30
N ALA A 198 8.75 -5.93 14.28
CA ALA A 198 9.14 -5.34 13.02
C ALA A 198 9.43 -3.85 13.17
N SER A 199 10.34 -3.31 12.34
CA SER A 199 10.55 -1.86 12.25
C SER A 199 9.48 -1.23 11.37
N PHE A 200 8.65 -0.35 11.93
CA PHE A 200 7.57 0.31 11.18
C PHE A 200 7.19 1.67 11.74
N HIS A 201 6.43 2.43 10.95
CA HIS A 201 5.61 3.55 11.41
C HIS A 201 4.26 3.54 10.71
N VAL A 202 3.33 4.32 11.25
CA VAL A 202 2.00 4.52 10.69
C VAL A 202 1.98 5.86 9.97
N ALA A 203 1.47 5.83 8.74
CA ALA A 203 1.04 7.02 8.02
C ALA A 203 -0.49 7.00 7.90
N ALA A 204 -1.13 8.16 7.74
CA ALA A 204 -2.58 8.21 7.62
C ALA A 204 -3.08 9.39 6.78
N MET A 205 -3.98 9.11 5.85
CA MET A 205 -4.71 10.13 5.08
C MET A 205 -5.81 10.78 5.93
N ILE A 206 -5.41 11.61 6.89
CA ILE A 206 -6.30 12.27 7.86
C ILE A 206 -6.11 13.79 8.01
N ALA A 207 -5.07 14.39 7.44
CA ALA A 207 -4.82 15.83 7.59
C ALA A 207 -5.61 16.70 6.59
N ASP A 208 -6.27 16.10 5.59
CA ASP A 208 -7.03 16.86 4.60
C ASP A 208 -8.49 17.05 5.00
N SER A 209 -8.80 18.25 5.50
CA SER A 209 -10.14 18.61 5.97
C SER A 209 -11.23 18.58 4.89
N ARG A 210 -10.86 18.54 3.61
CA ARG A 210 -11.83 18.47 2.50
C ARG A 210 -12.47 17.07 2.39
N ILE A 211 -11.78 16.05 2.88
CA ILE A 211 -12.25 14.65 2.81
C ILE A 211 -12.26 13.92 4.16
N VAL A 212 -11.77 14.56 5.24
CA VAL A 212 -11.68 13.99 6.59
C VAL A 212 -12.35 14.95 7.58
N THR A 213 -13.31 14.46 8.35
CA THR A 213 -13.95 15.25 9.41
C THR A 213 -13.09 15.24 10.68
N LYS A 214 -13.29 16.23 11.57
CA LYS A 214 -12.61 16.26 12.87
C LYS A 214 -12.90 15.00 13.70
N GLN A 215 -14.14 14.51 13.64
CA GLN A 215 -14.59 13.29 14.33
C GLN A 215 -13.91 12.05 13.77
N GLU A 216 -13.80 11.94 12.45
CA GLU A 216 -13.07 10.83 11.81
C GLU A 216 -11.60 10.84 12.24
N ARG A 217 -10.94 11.99 12.20
CA ARG A 217 -9.55 12.13 12.65
C ARG A 217 -9.40 11.71 14.11
N GLN A 218 -10.26 12.23 15.00
CA GLN A 218 -10.21 11.91 16.42
C GLN A 218 -10.39 10.41 16.68
N SER A 219 -11.36 9.78 16.01
CA SER A 219 -11.59 8.33 16.09
C SER A 219 -10.36 7.52 15.69
N LEU A 220 -9.62 7.96 14.65
CA LEU A 220 -8.37 7.29 14.28
C LEU A 220 -7.31 7.38 15.37
N LEU A 221 -7.11 8.56 15.95
CA LEU A 221 -6.11 8.78 16.99
C LEU A 221 -6.40 7.96 18.24
N GLU A 222 -7.67 7.92 18.67
CA GLU A 222 -8.12 7.09 19.79
C GLU A 222 -7.88 5.61 19.52
N ARG A 223 -8.16 5.15 18.29
CA ARG A 223 -7.91 3.75 17.89
C ARG A 223 -6.44 3.39 17.93
N LEU A 224 -5.55 4.27 17.44
CA LEU A 224 -4.11 4.06 17.50
C LEU A 224 -3.57 4.08 18.94
N ALA A 225 -4.04 5.02 19.76
CA ALA A 225 -3.66 5.11 21.17
C ALA A 225 -4.05 3.86 21.96
N ALA A 226 -5.20 3.25 21.64
CA ALA A 226 -5.66 2.01 22.24
C ALA A 226 -4.77 0.79 21.89
N ILE A 227 -4.09 0.81 20.74
CA ILE A 227 -3.09 -0.22 20.39
C ILE A 227 -1.79 0.06 21.13
N HIS A 228 -1.22 1.25 20.93
CA HIS A 228 -0.02 1.70 21.64
C HIS A 228 0.16 3.22 21.50
N PRO A 229 0.38 3.99 22.58
CA PRO A 229 0.50 5.45 22.53
C PRO A 229 1.53 5.99 21.52
N VAL A 230 2.69 5.32 21.43
CA VAL A 230 3.79 5.68 20.48
C VAL A 230 3.37 5.76 19.01
N LEU A 231 2.27 5.10 18.63
CA LEU A 231 1.74 5.14 17.27
C LEU A 231 1.13 6.51 16.93
N VAL A 232 0.61 7.22 17.93
CA VAL A 232 0.09 8.58 17.78
C VAL A 232 1.25 9.57 17.72
N ASP A 233 2.24 9.41 18.61
CA ASP A 233 3.39 10.32 18.71
C ASP A 233 4.23 10.36 17.42
N ASN A 234 4.28 9.25 16.67
CA ASN A 234 5.06 9.12 15.44
C ASN A 234 4.17 9.00 14.18
N LEU A 235 2.90 9.41 14.27
CA LEU A 235 1.98 9.34 13.15
C LEU A 235 2.39 10.31 12.04
N GLU A 236 2.65 9.79 10.84
CA GLU A 236 2.85 10.61 9.65
C GLU A 236 1.48 10.97 9.04
N GLU A 237 1.10 12.24 9.09
CA GLU A 237 -0.17 12.69 8.50
C GLU A 237 -0.01 13.03 7.01
N GLU A 238 -0.86 12.45 6.16
CA GLU A 238 -0.92 12.68 4.72
C GLU A 238 -2.08 13.62 4.36
N VAL A 239 -1.91 14.39 3.28
CA VAL A 239 -2.94 15.21 2.63
C VAL A 239 -3.14 14.79 1.18
N VAL A 240 -4.26 15.16 0.55
CA VAL A 240 -4.50 14.78 -0.84
C VAL A 240 -3.65 15.60 -1.78
N ASP A 241 -2.72 14.93 -2.46
CA ASP A 241 -1.97 15.53 -3.56
C ASP A 241 -2.76 15.52 -4.88
N PRO A 242 -2.94 16.67 -5.56
CA PRO A 242 -3.79 16.82 -6.74
C PRO A 242 -3.10 16.33 -8.02
N TYR A 243 -2.50 15.14 -8.00
CA TYR A 243 -2.02 14.50 -9.23
C TYR A 243 -3.18 14.25 -10.19
N HIS A 244 -2.91 14.26 -11.51
CA HIS A 244 -3.91 14.05 -12.54
C HIS A 244 -4.85 12.86 -12.25
N THR A 245 -4.30 11.68 -11.91
CA THR A 245 -5.13 10.51 -11.62
C THR A 245 -5.85 10.57 -10.28
N THR A 246 -5.38 11.38 -9.32
CA THR A 246 -6.12 11.68 -8.10
C THR A 246 -7.38 12.47 -8.44
N LEU A 247 -7.22 13.56 -9.22
CA LEU A 247 -8.33 14.42 -9.64
C LEU A 247 -9.38 13.64 -10.45
N GLU A 248 -8.94 12.81 -11.39
CA GLU A 248 -9.86 11.96 -12.17
C GLU A 248 -10.65 10.99 -11.28
N ARG A 249 -10.02 10.39 -10.26
CA ARG A 249 -10.72 9.45 -9.36
C ARG A 249 -11.71 10.15 -8.44
N LEU A 250 -11.37 11.34 -7.96
CA LEU A 250 -12.30 12.16 -7.19
C LEU A 250 -13.50 12.54 -8.06
N ARG A 251 -13.27 12.95 -9.31
CA ARG A 251 -14.33 13.21 -10.30
C ARG A 251 -15.19 11.99 -10.56
N TYR A 252 -14.59 10.81 -10.81
CA TYR A 252 -15.33 9.56 -11.01
C TYR A 252 -16.14 9.16 -9.77
N ALA A 253 -15.63 9.42 -8.57
CA ALA A 253 -16.34 9.15 -7.33
C ALA A 253 -17.42 10.20 -6.97
N GLY A 254 -17.57 11.26 -7.78
CA GLY A 254 -18.50 12.36 -7.52
C GLY A 254 -18.08 13.25 -6.35
N ILE A 255 -16.78 13.40 -6.11
CA ILE A 255 -16.22 14.20 -5.01
C ILE A 255 -15.46 15.40 -5.59
N GLU A 256 -15.85 16.59 -5.15
CA GLU A 256 -15.15 17.84 -5.45
C GLU A 256 -14.31 18.27 -4.24
N LEU A 257 -13.05 18.61 -4.47
CA LEU A 257 -12.21 19.23 -3.45
C LEU A 257 -12.56 20.73 -3.41
N SER A 258 -13.53 21.10 -2.58
CA SER A 258 -13.87 22.50 -2.29
C SER A 258 -12.78 23.20 -1.51
#